data_AF-A0A2K8PES3-F1
#
_entry.id   AF-A0A2K8PES3-F1
#
_cell.length_a   1.000
_cell.length_b   1.000
_cell.length_c   1.000
_cell.angle_alpha   90.00
_cell.angle_beta   90.00
_cell.angle_gamma   90.00
#
_symmetry.space_group_name_H-M   'P 1'
#
loop_
_entity.id
_entity.type
_entity.pdbx_description
1 polymer ?
#
loop_
_entity_poly.entity_id
_entity_poly.type
_entity_poly.pdbx_seq_one_letter_code
_entity_poly.pdbx_strand_id
1 'polypeptide(L)'
;MTDRTAFPVLYRLRAVEWPGDWDFAFDRVKSRRVLFREYMRRAAVWAQAYSAETAWPFFDITSYVDPAFRLPPEAEAELAELLVRLPNVEVRNTCAGAVRLAELRGQNPDAFSGLPDLYEPLVRFYERGAEFARDDAGFLDLTGMRFRPGPLAVYLTTVPVTLLDDAVLDALDAAGRVTYYMSEDGQGPLLRRRALRDEQTDELFGRDLRWEPTDLIPESDEAVKAAGLAPLDELAAARLIGTIVAAAPGAVG
;
A
#
# COMPACT_ATOMS: atom_id res chain seq x y z
N MET A 1 0.33 -22.33 -24.79
CA MET A 1 -0.50 -22.05 -23.60
C MET A 1 -0.21 -20.62 -23.21
N THR A 2 -1.18 -19.71 -23.41
CA THR A 2 -1.08 -18.35 -22.89
C THR A 2 -0.97 -18.47 -21.37
N ASP A 3 0.06 -17.88 -20.79
CA ASP A 3 0.21 -17.83 -19.33
C ASP A 3 -1.00 -17.08 -18.77
N ARG A 4 -1.78 -17.73 -17.92
CA ARG A 4 -3.06 -17.20 -17.44
C ARG A 4 -2.78 -16.25 -16.28
N THR A 5 -2.78 -14.95 -16.56
CA THR A 5 -2.36 -13.93 -15.59
C THR A 5 -3.39 -13.65 -14.49
N ALA A 6 -4.65 -14.10 -14.63
CA ALA A 6 -5.63 -14.07 -13.55
C ALA A 6 -5.26 -14.94 -12.34
N PHE A 7 -4.76 -16.17 -12.56
CA PHE A 7 -4.58 -17.15 -11.48
C PHE A 7 -3.56 -16.73 -10.41
N PRO A 8 -2.40 -16.14 -10.74
CA PRO A 8 -1.47 -15.64 -9.72
C PRO A 8 -2.13 -14.65 -8.74
N VAL A 9 -2.93 -13.70 -9.24
CA VAL A 9 -3.65 -12.73 -8.39
C VAL A 9 -4.73 -13.43 -7.57
N LEU A 10 -5.46 -14.36 -8.18
CA LEU A 10 -6.49 -15.14 -7.50
C LEU A 10 -5.92 -16.00 -6.37
N TYR A 11 -4.75 -16.62 -6.56
CA TYR A 11 -4.07 -17.41 -5.53
C TYR A 11 -3.61 -16.53 -4.36
N ARG A 12 -3.05 -15.35 -4.65
CA ARG A 12 -2.69 -14.37 -3.61
C ARG A 12 -3.90 -13.99 -2.77
N LEU A 13 -5.01 -13.60 -3.42
CA LEU A 13 -6.25 -13.20 -2.72
C LEU A 13 -6.90 -14.34 -1.93
N ARG A 14 -6.75 -15.59 -2.37
CA ARG A 14 -7.21 -16.78 -1.62
C ARG A 14 -6.34 -17.11 -0.41
N ALA A 15 -5.06 -16.78 -0.47
CA ALA A 15 -4.13 -16.99 0.64
C ALA A 15 -4.34 -15.96 1.76
N VAL A 16 -5.01 -14.84 1.48
CA VAL A 16 -5.42 -13.89 2.52
C VAL A 16 -6.43 -14.54 3.45
N GLU A 17 -6.23 -14.36 4.75
CA GLU A 17 -7.17 -14.80 5.78
C GLU A 17 -8.32 -13.79 5.91
N TRP A 18 -9.57 -14.25 5.70
CA TRP A 18 -10.78 -13.44 5.76
C TRP A 18 -11.77 -14.00 6.80
N PRO A 19 -12.21 -13.24 7.82
CA PRO A 19 -11.66 -11.96 8.28
C PRO A 19 -10.25 -12.17 8.86
N GLY A 20 -9.39 -11.15 8.77
CA GLY A 20 -7.99 -11.27 9.16
C GLY A 20 -7.75 -11.30 10.67
N ASP A 21 -6.55 -11.75 11.05
CA ASP A 21 -6.01 -11.60 12.40
C ASP A 21 -5.77 -10.11 12.72
N TRP A 22 -6.45 -9.63 13.78
CA TRP A 22 -6.36 -8.25 14.22
C TRP A 22 -4.96 -7.88 14.68
N ASP A 23 -4.29 -8.76 15.43
CA ASP A 23 -2.95 -8.47 15.95
C ASP A 23 -1.95 -8.37 14.79
N PHE A 24 -2.06 -9.28 13.83
CA PHE A 24 -1.27 -9.25 12.60
C PHE A 24 -1.45 -7.95 11.80
N ALA A 25 -2.69 -7.45 11.70
CA ALA A 25 -3.01 -6.20 11.02
C ALA A 25 -2.54 -4.97 11.82
N PHE A 26 -2.66 -4.98 13.15
CA PHE A 26 -2.21 -3.92 14.05
C PHE A 26 -0.69 -3.70 13.96
N ASP A 27 0.07 -4.78 13.89
CA ASP A 27 1.52 -4.71 13.71
C ASP A 27 1.92 -4.11 12.35
N ARG A 28 1.00 -4.11 11.38
CA ARG A 28 1.21 -3.65 9.99
C ARG A 28 0.47 -2.38 9.61
N VAL A 29 -0.04 -1.63 10.59
CA VAL A 29 -0.88 -0.44 10.34
C VAL A 29 -0.18 0.60 9.46
N LYS A 30 1.15 0.74 9.56
CA LYS A 30 1.91 1.77 8.84
C LYS A 30 2.05 1.41 7.37
N SER A 31 2.53 0.21 7.07
CA SER A 31 2.60 -0.30 5.70
C SER A 31 1.20 -0.35 5.06
N ARG A 32 0.18 -0.83 5.78
CA ARG A 32 -1.23 -0.80 5.32
C ARG A 32 -1.68 0.61 4.95
N ARG A 33 -1.36 1.63 5.74
CA ARG A 33 -1.70 3.03 5.43
C ARG A 33 -1.04 3.53 4.15
N VAL A 34 0.24 3.24 3.98
CA VAL A 34 1.00 3.62 2.77
C VAL A 34 0.41 2.93 1.54
N LEU A 35 0.17 1.63 1.62
CA LEU A 35 -0.43 0.83 0.55
C LEU A 35 -1.81 1.35 0.16
N PHE A 36 -2.65 1.66 1.14
CA PHE A 36 -3.99 2.19 0.89
C PHE A 36 -3.94 3.57 0.22
N ARG A 37 -3.05 4.46 0.66
CA ARG A 37 -2.85 5.77 0.02
C ARG A 37 -2.35 5.65 -1.41
N GLU A 38 -1.42 4.74 -1.66
CA GLU A 38 -0.90 4.48 -3.00
C GLU A 38 -1.97 3.85 -3.91
N TYR A 39 -2.83 2.96 -3.38
CA TYR A 39 -4.02 2.50 -4.10
C TYR A 39 -4.93 3.68 -4.49
N MET A 40 -5.28 4.55 -3.54
CA MET A 40 -6.16 5.71 -3.83
C MET A 40 -5.57 6.62 -4.91
N ARG A 41 -4.24 6.82 -4.89
CA ARG A 41 -3.49 7.53 -5.93
C ARG A 41 -3.62 6.86 -7.29
N ARG A 42 -3.33 5.57 -7.37
CA ARG A 42 -3.40 4.82 -8.64
C ARG A 42 -4.84 4.74 -9.16
N ALA A 43 -5.81 4.52 -8.29
CA ALA A 43 -7.23 4.54 -8.62
C ALA A 43 -7.67 5.89 -9.18
N ALA A 44 -7.15 7.01 -8.67
CA ALA A 44 -7.46 8.34 -9.21
C ALA A 44 -6.92 8.51 -10.64
N VAL A 45 -5.67 8.05 -10.89
CA VAL A 45 -5.06 8.08 -12.22
C VAL A 45 -5.88 7.25 -13.22
N TRP A 46 -6.27 6.03 -12.84
CA TRP A 46 -7.09 5.17 -13.68
C TRP A 46 -8.50 5.74 -13.91
N ALA A 47 -9.11 6.30 -12.88
CA ALA A 47 -10.42 6.92 -13.00
C ALA A 47 -10.39 8.11 -13.97
N GLN A 48 -9.35 8.94 -13.93
CA GLN A 48 -9.17 10.03 -14.90
C GLN A 48 -8.91 9.51 -16.32
N ALA A 49 -8.09 8.48 -16.47
CA ALA A 49 -7.72 7.94 -17.78
C ALA A 49 -8.90 7.33 -18.56
N TYR A 50 -9.88 6.75 -17.84
CA TYR A 50 -11.04 6.06 -18.43
C TYR A 50 -12.39 6.70 -18.09
N SER A 51 -12.39 7.96 -17.61
CA SER A 51 -13.60 8.71 -17.25
C SER A 51 -14.52 7.94 -16.27
N ALA A 52 -13.91 7.31 -15.26
CA ALA A 52 -14.57 6.51 -14.23
C ALA A 52 -14.63 7.22 -12.86
N GLU A 53 -14.58 8.55 -12.84
CA GLU A 53 -14.48 9.36 -11.62
C GLU A 53 -15.67 9.18 -10.67
N THR A 54 -16.85 8.85 -11.20
CA THR A 54 -18.08 8.64 -10.40
C THR A 54 -18.07 7.32 -9.62
N ALA A 55 -17.25 6.35 -10.03
CA ALA A 55 -17.11 5.05 -9.36
C ALA A 55 -15.86 4.97 -8.47
N TRP A 56 -15.01 5.99 -8.49
CA TRP A 56 -13.86 6.09 -7.61
C TRP A 56 -14.30 6.14 -6.12
N PRO A 57 -13.60 5.47 -5.19
CA PRO A 57 -12.34 4.76 -5.37
C PRO A 57 -12.46 3.24 -5.51
N PHE A 58 -13.64 2.64 -5.32
CA PHE A 58 -13.80 1.17 -5.25
C PHE A 58 -14.62 0.64 -6.41
N PHE A 59 -13.95 0.33 -7.51
CA PHE A 59 -14.58 -0.06 -8.76
C PHE A 59 -13.79 -1.14 -9.45
N ASP A 60 -14.45 -1.85 -10.37
CA ASP A 60 -13.83 -2.71 -11.37
C ASP A 60 -13.58 -1.87 -12.63
N ILE A 61 -12.31 -1.51 -12.86
CA ILE A 61 -11.92 -0.69 -14.01
C ILE A 61 -12.14 -1.40 -15.35
N THR A 62 -12.19 -2.73 -15.37
CA THR A 62 -12.36 -3.48 -16.63
C THR A 62 -13.69 -3.17 -17.29
N SER A 63 -14.72 -2.84 -16.50
CA SER A 63 -16.03 -2.43 -17.02
C SER A 63 -16.01 -1.09 -17.77
N TYR A 64 -14.95 -0.28 -17.60
CA TYR A 64 -14.75 1.00 -18.29
C TYR A 64 -13.77 0.87 -19.46
N VAL A 65 -12.77 -0.01 -19.33
CA VAL A 65 -11.76 -0.26 -20.37
C VAL A 65 -12.34 -1.07 -21.52
N ASP A 66 -12.98 -2.20 -21.20
CA ASP A 66 -13.60 -3.11 -22.16
C ASP A 66 -14.85 -3.74 -21.52
N PRO A 67 -16.03 -3.13 -21.70
CA PRO A 67 -17.29 -3.66 -21.16
C PRO A 67 -17.65 -5.06 -21.69
N ALA A 68 -17.11 -5.47 -22.85
CA ALA A 68 -17.32 -6.78 -23.44
C ALA A 68 -16.38 -7.84 -22.85
N PHE A 69 -15.35 -7.44 -22.10
CA PHE A 69 -14.40 -8.35 -21.50
C PHE A 69 -15.07 -9.38 -20.57
N ARG A 70 -14.68 -10.63 -20.73
CA ARG A 70 -15.11 -11.76 -19.91
C ARG A 70 -13.89 -12.57 -19.49
N LEU A 71 -13.85 -13.01 -18.23
CA LEU A 71 -12.82 -13.94 -17.83
C LEU A 71 -13.04 -15.30 -18.51
N PRO A 72 -11.97 -16.09 -18.68
CA PRO A 72 -12.09 -17.50 -18.98
C PRO A 72 -13.04 -18.19 -17.97
N PRO A 73 -13.92 -19.12 -18.40
CA PRO A 73 -14.94 -19.71 -17.52
C PRO A 73 -14.40 -20.31 -16.22
N GLU A 74 -13.20 -20.91 -16.27
CA GLU A 74 -12.53 -21.46 -15.10
C GLU A 74 -12.14 -20.37 -14.08
N ALA A 75 -11.50 -19.28 -14.53
CA ALA A 75 -11.13 -18.17 -13.67
C ALA A 75 -12.37 -17.42 -13.14
N GLU A 76 -13.43 -17.31 -13.94
CA GLU A 76 -14.72 -16.71 -13.52
C GLU A 76 -15.37 -17.53 -12.40
N ALA A 77 -15.39 -18.87 -12.51
CA ALA A 77 -15.92 -19.74 -11.47
C ALA A 77 -15.10 -19.66 -10.17
N GLU A 78 -13.77 -19.72 -10.28
CA GLU A 78 -12.86 -19.64 -9.13
C GLU A 78 -12.95 -18.26 -8.43
N LEU A 79 -13.12 -17.18 -9.21
CA LEU A 79 -13.36 -15.85 -8.68
C LEU A 79 -14.70 -15.78 -7.96
N ALA A 80 -15.78 -16.31 -8.54
CA ALA A 80 -17.10 -16.32 -7.91
C ALA A 80 -17.08 -17.00 -6.53
N GLU A 81 -16.38 -18.13 -6.40
CA GLU A 81 -16.19 -18.83 -5.11
C GLU A 81 -15.41 -18.01 -4.08
N LEU A 82 -14.41 -17.23 -4.52
CA LEU A 82 -13.71 -16.29 -3.65
C LEU A 82 -14.66 -15.18 -3.18
N LEU A 83 -15.39 -14.54 -4.10
CA LEU A 83 -16.22 -13.37 -3.80
C LEU A 83 -17.33 -13.66 -2.78
N VAL A 84 -17.86 -14.88 -2.73
CA VAL A 84 -18.87 -15.28 -1.73
C VAL A 84 -18.34 -15.18 -0.30
N ARG A 85 -17.03 -15.38 -0.09
CA ARG A 85 -16.39 -15.38 1.22
C ARG A 85 -15.92 -13.99 1.67
N LEU A 86 -15.95 -13.01 0.78
CA LEU A 86 -15.42 -11.67 1.06
C LEU A 86 -16.43 -10.83 1.88
N PRO A 87 -15.92 -9.99 2.79
CA PRO A 87 -16.68 -9.39 3.87
C PRO A 87 -17.68 -8.31 3.42
N ASN A 88 -17.31 -7.51 2.42
CA ASN A 88 -18.08 -6.35 2.00
C ASN A 88 -18.02 -6.10 0.48
N VAL A 89 -18.87 -5.20 -0.01
CA VAL A 89 -19.02 -4.93 -1.44
C VAL A 89 -17.80 -4.24 -2.04
N GLU A 90 -17.16 -3.31 -1.32
CA GLU A 90 -15.96 -2.62 -1.80
C GLU A 90 -14.78 -3.58 -1.98
N VAL A 91 -14.55 -4.48 -1.01
CA VAL A 91 -13.54 -5.53 -1.09
C VAL A 91 -13.87 -6.51 -2.22
N ARG A 92 -15.14 -6.90 -2.39
CA ARG A 92 -15.56 -7.74 -3.53
C ARG A 92 -15.28 -7.09 -4.88
N ASN A 93 -15.65 -5.82 -5.05
CA ASN A 93 -15.47 -5.09 -6.30
C ASN A 93 -13.99 -4.96 -6.68
N THR A 94 -13.15 -4.64 -5.70
CA THR A 94 -11.71 -4.46 -5.93
C THR A 94 -10.96 -5.76 -6.12
N CYS A 95 -11.31 -6.83 -5.40
CA CYS A 95 -10.79 -8.18 -5.66
C CYS A 95 -11.20 -8.70 -7.06
N ALA A 96 -12.47 -8.50 -7.45
CA ALA A 96 -12.93 -8.84 -8.79
C ALA A 96 -12.18 -8.05 -9.87
N GLY A 97 -12.06 -6.74 -9.68
CA GLY A 97 -11.31 -5.85 -10.57
C GLY A 97 -9.84 -6.25 -10.69
N ALA A 98 -9.19 -6.63 -9.60
CA ALA A 98 -7.79 -7.07 -9.60
C ALA A 98 -7.57 -8.31 -10.48
N VAL A 99 -8.40 -9.34 -10.32
CA VAL A 99 -8.30 -10.58 -11.11
C VAL A 99 -8.64 -10.32 -12.58
N ARG A 100 -9.71 -9.56 -12.84
CA ARG A 100 -10.15 -9.22 -14.20
C ARG A 100 -9.11 -8.38 -14.93
N LEU A 101 -8.56 -7.36 -14.27
CA LEU A 101 -7.54 -6.50 -14.86
C LEU A 101 -6.25 -7.26 -15.14
N ALA A 102 -5.84 -8.18 -14.26
CA ALA A 102 -4.65 -9.00 -14.49
C ALA A 102 -4.76 -9.84 -15.78
N GLU A 103 -5.90 -10.50 -16.00
CA GLU A 103 -6.14 -11.24 -17.25
C GLU A 103 -6.21 -10.31 -18.47
N LEU A 104 -6.94 -9.19 -18.36
CA LEU A 104 -7.07 -8.22 -19.45
C LEU A 104 -5.70 -7.64 -19.86
N ARG A 105 -4.83 -7.31 -18.89
CA ARG A 105 -3.45 -6.86 -19.15
C ARG A 105 -2.61 -7.95 -19.80
N GLY A 106 -2.79 -9.21 -19.43
CA GLY A 106 -2.07 -10.34 -20.05
C GLY A 106 -2.44 -10.53 -21.53
N GLN A 107 -3.69 -10.22 -21.90
CA GLN A 107 -4.16 -10.31 -23.29
C GLN A 107 -3.72 -9.12 -24.15
N ASN A 108 -3.57 -7.93 -23.55
CA ASN A 108 -3.22 -6.71 -24.27
C ASN A 108 -2.30 -5.79 -23.43
N PRO A 109 -1.02 -6.14 -23.25
CA PRO A 109 -0.12 -5.38 -22.37
C PRO A 109 0.12 -3.94 -22.86
N ASP A 110 0.17 -3.72 -24.18
CA ASP A 110 0.48 -2.42 -24.78
C ASP A 110 -0.61 -1.38 -24.51
N ALA A 111 -1.88 -1.78 -24.42
CA ALA A 111 -3.00 -0.89 -24.11
C ALA A 111 -2.93 -0.25 -22.73
N PHE A 112 -2.09 -0.79 -21.84
CA PHE A 112 -1.90 -0.30 -20.47
C PHE A 112 -0.50 0.28 -20.24
N SER A 113 0.26 0.48 -21.31
CA SER A 113 1.58 1.11 -21.24
C SER A 113 1.45 2.53 -20.67
N GLY A 114 2.27 2.84 -19.66
CA GLY A 114 2.24 4.14 -18.96
C GLY A 114 1.25 4.25 -17.80
N LEU A 115 0.36 3.28 -17.58
CA LEU A 115 -0.52 3.25 -16.41
C LEU A 115 0.10 2.42 -15.27
N PRO A 116 0.03 2.90 -14.01
CA PRO A 116 0.55 2.15 -12.87
C PRO A 116 -0.30 0.90 -12.63
N ASP A 117 0.25 -0.12 -11.97
CA ASP A 117 -0.57 -1.26 -11.54
C ASP A 117 -1.62 -0.82 -10.52
N LEU A 118 -2.90 -0.78 -10.92
CA LEU A 118 -4.00 -0.26 -10.13
C LEU A 118 -4.13 -0.97 -8.79
N TYR A 119 -4.23 -2.30 -8.83
CA TYR A 119 -4.67 -3.08 -7.68
C TYR A 119 -3.51 -3.65 -6.86
N GLU A 120 -2.27 -3.67 -7.36
CA GLU A 120 -1.13 -4.22 -6.60
C GLU A 120 -1.00 -3.66 -5.17
N PRO A 121 -1.11 -2.34 -4.90
CA PRO A 121 -1.02 -1.84 -3.52
C PRO A 121 -2.16 -2.36 -2.65
N LEU A 122 -3.35 -2.57 -3.23
CA LEU A 122 -4.51 -3.05 -2.49
C LEU A 122 -4.46 -4.56 -2.25
N VAL A 123 -3.95 -5.35 -3.20
CA VAL A 123 -3.67 -6.78 -2.98
C VAL A 123 -2.66 -6.95 -1.85
N ARG A 124 -1.55 -6.19 -1.89
CA ARG A 124 -0.55 -6.15 -0.80
C ARG A 124 -1.15 -5.70 0.53
N PHE A 125 -2.09 -4.75 0.51
CA PHE A 125 -2.80 -4.32 1.71
C PHE A 125 -3.56 -5.48 2.33
N TYR A 126 -4.27 -6.28 1.52
CA TYR A 126 -5.01 -7.45 1.98
C TYR A 126 -4.08 -8.55 2.52
N GLU A 127 -2.95 -8.80 1.86
CA GLU A 127 -1.93 -9.74 2.34
C GLU A 127 -1.35 -9.35 3.71
N ARG A 128 -1.47 -8.08 4.10
CA ARG A 128 -0.91 -7.51 5.34
C ARG A 128 -1.92 -7.28 6.45
N GLY A 129 -3.08 -7.93 6.42
CA GLY A 129 -4.07 -7.83 7.51
C GLY A 129 -5.50 -7.69 7.03
N ALA A 130 -5.81 -8.28 5.88
CA ALA A 130 -7.15 -8.39 5.31
C ALA A 130 -7.83 -7.04 5.07
N GLU A 131 -9.14 -7.00 5.33
CA GLU A 131 -10.12 -6.05 4.85
C GLU A 131 -10.00 -4.62 5.40
N PHE A 132 -10.88 -3.77 4.89
CA PHE A 132 -11.27 -2.51 5.50
C PHE A 132 -12.80 -2.48 5.55
N ALA A 133 -13.35 -1.71 6.48
CA ALA A 133 -14.80 -1.49 6.60
C ALA A 133 -15.12 -0.01 6.52
N ARG A 134 -16.27 0.33 5.95
CA ARG A 134 -16.80 1.69 6.00
C ARG A 134 -17.61 1.86 7.27
N ASP A 135 -17.36 2.91 8.03
CA ASP A 135 -18.20 3.29 9.17
C ASP A 135 -19.38 4.17 8.74
N ASP A 136 -20.36 4.32 9.63
CA ASP A 136 -21.58 5.11 9.37
C ASP A 136 -21.30 6.60 9.13
N ALA A 137 -20.12 7.09 9.53
CA ALA A 137 -19.66 8.46 9.30
C ALA A 137 -18.90 8.64 7.98
N GLY A 138 -18.78 7.56 7.18
CA GLY A 138 -18.12 7.55 5.89
C GLY A 138 -16.60 7.46 5.94
N PHE A 139 -16.02 7.20 7.12
CA PHE A 139 -14.61 6.83 7.23
C PHE A 139 -14.43 5.37 6.85
N LEU A 140 -13.19 5.03 6.49
CA LEU A 140 -12.75 3.67 6.31
C LEU A 140 -11.93 3.28 7.53
N ASP A 141 -12.34 2.22 8.21
CA ASP A 141 -11.52 1.56 9.22
C ASP A 141 -10.58 0.59 8.50
N LEU A 142 -9.27 0.85 8.61
CA LEU A 142 -8.20 0.04 8.04
C LEU A 142 -7.59 -0.92 9.09
N THR A 143 -8.40 -1.33 10.07
CA THR A 143 -8.02 -2.17 11.21
C THR A 143 -7.13 -1.40 12.18
N GLY A 144 -7.75 -0.53 12.98
CA GLY A 144 -7.04 0.28 13.99
C GLY A 144 -6.70 1.70 13.55
N MET A 145 -7.15 2.10 12.37
CA MET A 145 -6.93 3.45 11.84
C MET A 145 -8.10 3.90 10.99
N ARG A 146 -8.65 5.07 11.32
CA ARG A 146 -9.66 5.74 10.52
C ARG A 146 -9.03 6.54 9.40
N PHE A 147 -9.40 6.21 8.18
CA PHE A 147 -8.99 6.90 6.97
C PHE A 147 -10.20 7.59 6.34
N ARG A 148 -10.08 8.89 6.05
CA ARG A 148 -11.09 9.62 5.31
C ARG A 148 -10.59 9.85 3.89
N PRO A 149 -11.22 9.25 2.86
CA PRO A 149 -10.94 9.59 1.48
C PRO A 149 -11.09 11.10 1.23
N GLY A 150 -10.01 11.76 0.79
CA GLY A 150 -10.07 13.11 0.23
C GLY A 150 -10.64 13.12 -1.20
N PRO A 151 -10.76 14.30 -1.82
CA PRO A 151 -11.21 14.42 -3.21
C PRO A 151 -10.17 13.84 -4.18
N LEU A 152 -10.65 13.30 -5.30
CA LEU A 152 -9.83 12.68 -6.36
C LEU A 152 -8.65 13.56 -6.79
N ALA A 153 -8.87 14.88 -6.94
CA ALA A 153 -7.84 15.84 -7.36
C ALA A 153 -6.60 15.87 -6.45
N VAL A 154 -6.77 15.64 -5.14
CA VAL A 154 -5.62 15.56 -4.21
C VAL A 154 -4.73 14.38 -4.59
N TYR A 155 -5.34 13.23 -4.86
CA TYR A 155 -4.63 11.99 -5.19
C TYR A 155 -3.92 12.05 -6.54
N LEU A 156 -4.43 12.82 -7.51
CA LEU A 156 -3.71 13.03 -8.77
C LEU A 156 -2.39 13.80 -8.59
N THR A 157 -2.27 14.62 -7.55
CA THR A 157 -1.07 15.43 -7.27
C THR A 157 -0.10 14.79 -6.28
N THR A 158 -0.48 13.67 -5.65
CA THR A 158 0.35 12.99 -4.65
C THR A 158 1.58 12.36 -5.30
N VAL A 159 2.76 12.57 -4.69
CA VAL A 159 4.00 11.94 -5.12
C VAL A 159 3.91 10.42 -4.93
N PRO A 160 4.17 9.60 -5.97
CA PRO A 160 4.07 8.14 -5.90
C PRO A 160 4.99 7.51 -4.86
N VAL A 161 4.54 6.40 -4.27
CA VAL A 161 5.42 5.44 -3.61
C VAL A 161 5.73 4.33 -4.60
N THR A 162 6.96 4.30 -5.10
CA THR A 162 7.37 3.48 -6.24
C THR A 162 7.78 2.05 -5.87
N LEU A 163 8.36 1.87 -4.68
CA LEU A 163 8.76 0.55 -4.16
C LEU A 163 7.79 0.13 -3.05
N LEU A 164 7.14 -1.03 -3.23
CA LEU A 164 6.17 -1.62 -2.30
C LEU A 164 6.51 -3.09 -2.02
N ASP A 165 7.79 -3.44 -2.03
CA ASP A 165 8.24 -4.78 -1.69
C ASP A 165 8.19 -5.04 -0.18
N ASP A 166 8.38 -6.30 0.21
CA ASP A 166 8.27 -6.69 1.61
C ASP A 166 9.35 -6.03 2.49
N ALA A 167 10.54 -5.78 1.97
CA ALA A 167 11.60 -5.11 2.72
C ALA A 167 11.22 -3.67 3.10
N VAL A 168 10.64 -2.90 2.17
CA VAL A 168 10.15 -1.54 2.45
C VAL A 168 8.97 -1.56 3.41
N LEU A 169 8.01 -2.44 3.18
CA LEU A 169 6.79 -2.52 3.99
C LEU A 169 7.11 -2.98 5.42
N ASP A 170 8.00 -3.95 5.58
CA ASP A 170 8.43 -4.42 6.89
C ASP A 170 9.28 -3.37 7.63
N ALA A 171 10.10 -2.60 6.91
CA ALA A 171 10.86 -1.50 7.52
C ALA A 171 9.97 -0.35 8.01
N LEU A 172 8.79 -0.14 7.41
CA LEU A 172 7.80 0.84 7.88
C LEU A 172 7.10 0.40 9.17
N ASP A 173 6.98 -0.90 9.38
CA ASP A 173 6.18 -1.45 10.46
C ASP A 173 6.97 -1.51 11.77
N ALA A 174 6.26 -1.17 12.85
CA ALA A 174 6.81 -1.06 14.19
C ALA A 174 5.66 -0.91 15.19
N ALA A 175 5.81 -1.47 16.38
CA ALA A 175 4.89 -1.20 17.48
C ALA A 175 5.01 0.26 17.95
N GLY A 176 3.88 0.82 18.39
CA GLY A 176 3.82 2.16 18.98
C GLY A 176 3.84 3.31 17.98
N ARG A 177 3.91 4.53 18.52
CA ARG A 177 4.00 5.77 17.75
C ARG A 177 5.41 5.90 17.17
N VAL A 178 5.51 6.20 15.88
CA VAL A 178 6.79 6.40 15.19
C VAL A 178 6.84 7.79 14.62
N THR A 179 7.95 8.49 14.87
CA THR A 179 8.31 9.71 14.15
C THR A 179 9.60 9.43 13.39
N TYR A 180 9.60 9.71 12.09
CA TYR A 180 10.77 9.58 11.24
C TYR A 180 11.49 10.91 11.14
N TYR A 181 12.81 10.89 11.03
CA TYR A 181 13.64 12.08 10.88
C TYR A 181 14.71 11.89 9.81
N MET A 182 15.08 12.98 9.17
CA MET A 182 16.24 13.09 8.29
C MET A 182 16.85 14.48 8.43
N SER A 183 18.12 14.63 8.09
CA SER A 183 18.75 15.94 8.01
C SER A 183 18.00 16.86 7.02
N GLU A 184 17.93 18.16 7.31
CA GLU A 184 17.28 19.17 6.46
C GLU A 184 17.88 19.24 5.04
N ASP A 185 19.16 18.90 4.89
CA ASP A 185 19.84 18.81 3.59
C ASP A 185 19.59 17.48 2.85
N GLY A 186 18.79 16.59 3.45
CA GLY A 186 18.49 15.25 2.93
C GLY A 186 19.69 14.30 2.94
N GLN A 187 20.78 14.65 3.63
CA GLN A 187 21.96 13.81 3.75
C GLN A 187 21.96 13.01 5.06
N GLY A 188 22.68 11.88 5.07
CA GLY A 188 22.83 11.04 6.26
C GLY A 188 21.77 9.95 6.41
N PRO A 189 21.75 9.25 7.55
CA PRO A 189 20.86 8.11 7.77
C PRO A 189 19.41 8.56 7.96
N LEU A 190 18.48 7.69 7.55
CA LEU A 190 17.10 7.80 7.99
C LEU A 190 17.03 7.37 9.45
N LEU A 191 16.43 8.21 10.29
CA LEU A 191 16.27 7.94 11.72
C LEU A 191 14.78 7.75 12.04
N ARG A 192 14.48 7.00 13.09
CA ARG A 192 13.13 6.97 13.68
C ARG A 192 13.18 6.92 15.20
N ARG A 193 12.22 7.58 15.82
CA ARG A 193 11.90 7.47 17.24
C ARG A 193 10.63 6.65 17.40
N ARG A 194 10.70 5.55 18.15
CA ARG A 194 9.56 4.74 18.55
C ARG A 194 9.18 5.05 20.00
N ALA A 195 7.90 5.27 20.25
CA ALA A 195 7.36 5.41 21.60
C ALA A 195 6.24 4.37 21.81
N LEU A 196 6.44 3.47 22.77
CA LEU A 196 5.50 2.43 23.16
C LEU A 196 5.35 2.41 24.68
N ARG A 197 4.17 2.83 25.17
CA ARG A 197 3.90 2.96 26.62
C ARG A 197 4.96 3.86 27.28
N ASP A 198 5.77 3.31 28.17
CA ASP A 198 6.81 4.01 28.92
C ASP A 198 8.22 3.83 28.32
N GLU A 199 8.33 3.17 27.17
CA GLU A 199 9.59 2.91 26.48
C GLU A 199 9.72 3.79 25.23
N GLN A 200 10.88 4.45 25.10
CA GLN A 200 11.29 5.17 23.91
C GLN A 200 12.58 4.55 23.37
N THR A 201 12.63 4.31 22.07
CA THR A 201 13.80 3.78 21.38
C THR A 201 14.04 4.57 20.12
N ASP A 202 15.28 5.02 19.95
CA ASP A 202 15.74 5.70 18.75
C ASP A 202 16.54 4.71 17.91
N GLU A 203 16.27 4.71 16.61
CA GLU A 203 16.87 3.76 15.67
C GLU A 203 17.31 4.47 14.39
N LEU A 204 18.40 4.01 13.79
CA LEU A 204 18.84 4.39 12.44
C LEU A 204 18.56 3.25 11.47
N PHE A 205 18.22 3.57 10.22
CA PHE A 205 18.04 2.57 9.17
C PHE A 205 19.37 2.33 8.45
N GLY A 206 19.92 1.15 8.65
CA GLY A 206 21.23 0.73 8.16
C GLY A 206 21.24 0.28 6.70
N ARG A 207 22.45 0.07 6.17
CA ARG A 207 22.67 -0.46 4.80
C ARG A 207 22.32 -1.93 4.66
N ASP A 208 22.21 -2.65 5.76
CA ASP A 208 21.74 -4.03 5.84
C ASP A 208 20.21 -4.15 5.85
N LEU A 209 19.51 -3.03 5.64
CA LEU A 209 18.05 -2.91 5.60
C LEU A 209 17.38 -3.24 6.93
N ARG A 210 18.07 -2.92 8.05
CA ARG A 210 17.56 -3.11 9.40
C ARG A 210 17.62 -1.83 10.21
N TRP A 211 16.77 -1.77 11.23
CA TRP A 211 16.79 -0.72 12.22
C TRP A 211 17.75 -1.10 13.35
N GLU A 212 18.70 -0.22 13.64
CA GLU A 212 19.70 -0.40 14.69
C GLU A 212 19.56 0.69 15.77
N PRO A 213 19.72 0.38 17.06
CA PRO A 213 19.66 1.37 18.13
C PRO A 213 20.66 2.52 17.91
N THR A 214 20.25 3.74 18.23
CA THR A 214 21.07 4.93 18.06
C THR A 214 20.79 5.99 19.13
N ASP A 215 21.75 6.90 19.35
CA ASP A 215 21.66 8.10 20.18
C ASP A 215 21.64 9.40 19.35
N LEU A 216 21.48 9.29 18.03
CA LEU A 216 21.54 10.42 17.09
C LEU A 216 20.32 11.35 17.13
N ILE A 217 19.22 10.96 17.78
CA ILE A 217 18.01 11.79 17.91
C ILE A 217 18.01 12.47 19.28
N PRO A 218 18.15 13.80 19.36
CA PRO A 218 18.08 14.51 20.64
C PRO A 218 16.75 14.32 21.37
N GLU A 219 16.75 14.44 22.70
CA GLU A 219 15.55 14.17 23.52
C GLU A 219 14.41 15.17 23.30
N SER A 220 14.71 16.47 23.16
CA SER A 220 13.69 17.52 22.99
C SER A 220 13.55 17.99 21.54
N ASP A 221 12.34 18.44 21.17
CA ASP A 221 12.04 18.95 19.84
C ASP A 221 12.93 20.16 19.46
N GLU A 222 13.25 21.04 20.42
CA GLU A 222 14.18 22.16 20.20
C GLU A 222 15.58 21.66 19.85
N ALA A 223 16.05 20.60 20.52
CA ALA A 223 17.36 20.02 20.27
C ALA A 223 17.40 19.24 18.94
N VAL A 224 16.31 18.54 18.59
CA VAL A 224 16.15 17.89 17.26
C VAL A 224 16.28 18.94 16.15
N LYS A 225 15.59 20.08 16.29
CA LYS A 225 15.69 21.18 15.33
C LYS A 225 17.10 21.80 15.32
N ALA A 226 17.72 22.01 16.48
CA ALA A 226 19.08 22.54 16.56
C ALA A 226 20.13 21.60 15.94
N ALA A 227 19.87 20.29 15.94
CA ALA A 227 20.67 19.28 15.26
C ALA A 227 20.42 19.22 13.74
N GLY A 228 19.54 20.05 13.19
CA GLY A 228 19.21 20.09 11.77
C GLY A 228 18.37 18.89 11.31
N LEU A 229 17.68 18.21 12.22
CA LEU A 229 16.78 17.11 11.88
C LEU A 229 15.37 17.62 11.63
N ALA A 230 14.81 17.24 10.48
CA ALA A 230 13.43 17.52 10.11
C ALA A 230 12.56 16.27 10.27
N PRO A 231 11.37 16.37 10.89
CA PRO A 231 10.42 15.27 10.94
C PRO A 231 9.86 14.99 9.54
N LEU A 232 9.67 13.72 9.24
CA LEU A 232 9.12 13.25 7.97
C LEU A 232 7.70 12.74 8.16
N ASP A 233 6.82 13.03 7.20
CA ASP A 233 5.58 12.30 7.08
C ASP A 233 5.84 10.84 6.65
N GLU A 234 4.86 9.98 6.88
CA GLU A 234 5.01 8.55 6.60
C GLU A 234 5.24 8.23 5.11
N LEU A 235 4.64 8.99 4.19
CA LEU A 235 4.86 8.76 2.75
C LEU A 235 6.27 9.18 2.34
N ALA A 236 6.81 10.25 2.93
CA ALA A 236 8.19 10.67 2.75
C ALA A 236 9.15 9.61 3.30
N ALA A 237 8.89 9.08 4.50
CA ALA A 237 9.66 7.98 5.06
C ALA A 237 9.62 6.73 4.16
N ALA A 238 8.44 6.32 3.67
CA ALA A 238 8.29 5.18 2.77
C ALA A 238 9.11 5.33 1.48
N ARG A 239 9.10 6.52 0.86
CA ARG A 239 9.91 6.80 -0.33
C ARG A 239 11.41 6.74 -0.05
N LEU A 240 11.85 7.24 1.10
CA LEU A 240 13.25 7.20 1.48
C LEU A 240 13.72 5.78 1.77
N ILE A 241 12.94 4.99 2.52
CA ILE A 241 13.20 3.57 2.74
C ILE A 241 13.30 2.84 1.40
N GLY A 242 12.34 3.06 0.48
CA GLY A 242 12.39 2.47 -0.85
C GLY A 242 13.63 2.86 -1.67
N THR A 243 14.09 4.10 -1.53
CA THR A 243 15.34 4.56 -2.17
C THR A 243 16.57 3.86 -1.59
N ILE A 244 16.61 3.67 -0.27
CA ILE A 244 17.70 2.96 0.43
C ILE A 244 17.71 1.48 0.04
N VAL A 245 16.54 0.82 0.03
CA VAL A 245 16.37 -0.59 -0.36
C VAL A 245 16.84 -0.80 -1.81
N ALA A 246 16.41 0.06 -2.74
CA ALA A 246 16.81 -0.04 -4.15
C ALA A 246 18.31 0.17 -4.38
N ALA A 247 18.99 0.90 -3.49
CA ALA A 247 20.43 1.14 -3.56
C ALA A 247 21.28 0.05 -2.87
N ALA A 248 20.66 -0.88 -2.13
CA ALA A 248 21.38 -1.91 -1.39
C ALA A 248 21.95 -3.00 -2.31
N PRO A 249 23.20 -3.44 -2.12
CA PRO A 249 23.79 -4.52 -2.92
C PRO A 249 23.00 -5.82 -2.69
N GLY A 250 22.46 -6.40 -3.76
CA GLY A 250 21.71 -7.67 -3.71
C GLY A 250 20.18 -7.54 -3.72
N ALA A 251 19.62 -6.34 -3.78
CA ALA A 251 18.17 -6.10 -3.85
C ALA A 251 17.55 -6.35 -5.25
N VAL A 252 18.00 -7.39 -5.96
CA VAL A 252 17.38 -7.86 -7.20
C VAL A 252 17.15 -9.37 -7.08
N GLY A 253 15.89 -9.74 -6.86
CA GLY A 253 15.38 -11.10 -6.87
C GLY A 253 13.87 -11.09 -6.96
#